data_AF-A0AAW9J2H2-F1
#
_entry.id   AF-A0AAW9J2H2-F1
#
_cell.length_a   1.000
_cell.length_b   1.000
_cell.length_c   1.000
_cell.angle_alpha   90.00
_cell.angle_beta   90.00
_cell.angle_gamma   90.00
#
_symmetry.space_group_name_H-M   'P 1'
#
loop_
_entity.id
_entity.type
_entity.pdbx_description
1 polymer ?
#
loop_
_entity_poly.entity_id
_entity_poly.type
_entity_poly.pdbx_seq_one_letter_code
_entity_poly.pdbx_strand_id
1 'polypeptide(L)'
;YNLTTNCLHIPTREILEKGFNTGYGTINPPKRIETAAELSCILLQSTQNDMFGGQSHPDFDNDLGIFVEPTRRELMLELEELGLDKEKIETLTEARLKKRVHQAMQGVVYNLNTMHSRAGSQVPFSSINLGIPNSEDAALICEVFLLEYEKGLGKGEQPIFPNIIFRVKEGVNRDPGDKYHYLYQLACKVAAKRMNPTFMNIDADFNKEYYDMGYMPATMGCRTYLMKNVNGEPGCKGRGNIAPVTINLPRIGIQAKGNIQVFFSILDKRLELAKEALLHRYDILKKLKVKDLPFVAGQGLMKGSE
;
A
#
# COMPACT_ATOMS: atom_id res chain seq x y z
N TYR A 1 19.49 2.75 11.23
CA TYR A 1 19.03 3.34 9.95
C TYR A 1 19.92 2.99 8.75
N ASN A 2 21.26 3.15 8.80
CA ASN A 2 22.11 2.99 7.61
C ASN A 2 22.44 1.56 7.18
N LEU A 3 21.99 0.54 7.92
CA LEU A 3 22.29 -0.88 7.65
C LEU A 3 21.13 -1.62 6.98
N THR A 4 20.04 -0.92 6.64
CA THR A 4 18.92 -1.49 5.90
C THR A 4 18.33 -0.50 4.89
N THR A 5 17.35 -0.96 4.12
CA THR A 5 16.64 -0.27 3.04
C THR A 5 15.42 0.51 3.56
N ASN A 6 14.93 1.47 2.76
CA ASN A 6 13.92 2.43 3.20
C ASN A 6 12.51 1.84 3.15
N CYS A 7 11.90 1.81 1.97
CA CYS A 7 10.48 1.49 1.81
C CYS A 7 10.28 0.50 0.66
N LEU A 8 9.19 -0.29 0.72
CA LEU A 8 8.81 -1.26 -0.31
C LEU A 8 7.31 -1.18 -0.68
N HIS A 9 7.00 -1.33 -1.96
CA HIS A 9 5.66 -1.72 -2.42
C HIS A 9 5.54 -3.24 -2.41
N ILE A 10 4.71 -3.76 -1.52
CA ILE A 10 4.56 -5.20 -1.31
C ILE A 10 3.70 -5.80 -2.43
N PRO A 11 4.15 -6.87 -3.12
CA PRO A 11 3.34 -7.62 -4.08
C PRO A 11 2.30 -8.45 -3.32
N THR A 12 1.24 -7.79 -2.85
CA THR A 12 0.41 -8.28 -1.74
C THR A 12 -0.35 -9.52 -2.12
N ARG A 13 -1.01 -9.49 -3.27
CA ARG A 13 -1.73 -10.64 -3.83
C ARG A 13 -0.82 -11.85 -3.98
N GLU A 14 0.34 -11.66 -4.61
CA GLU A 14 1.27 -12.73 -4.95
C GLU A 14 1.81 -13.44 -3.69
N ILE A 15 2.02 -12.68 -2.61
CA ILE A 15 2.44 -13.25 -1.32
C ILE A 15 1.28 -13.94 -0.59
N LEU A 16 0.07 -13.37 -0.63
CA LEU A 16 -1.09 -14.00 0.02
C LEU A 16 -1.49 -15.32 -0.67
N GLU A 17 -1.50 -15.37 -2.01
CA GLU A 17 -1.88 -16.57 -2.77
C GLU A 17 -0.92 -17.75 -2.54
N LYS A 18 0.34 -17.50 -2.21
CA LYS A 18 1.34 -18.54 -1.92
C LYS A 18 1.55 -18.84 -0.43
N GLY A 19 1.10 -17.93 0.45
CA GLY A 19 1.44 -17.96 1.88
C GLY A 19 2.86 -17.46 2.16
N PHE A 20 3.23 -17.32 3.43
CA PHE A 20 4.54 -16.80 3.82
C PHE A 20 4.93 -17.21 5.25
N ASN A 21 6.22 -17.14 5.56
CA ASN A 21 6.77 -17.45 6.88
C ASN A 21 7.25 -16.16 7.58
N THR A 22 6.82 -15.95 8.83
CA THR A 22 7.15 -14.77 9.65
C THR A 22 8.38 -14.96 10.54
N GLY A 23 9.11 -16.06 10.36
CA GLY A 23 10.22 -16.52 11.21
C GLY A 23 9.80 -17.49 12.33
N TYR A 24 8.51 -17.55 12.65
CA TYR A 24 7.96 -18.43 13.70
C TYR A 24 7.12 -19.60 13.16
N GLY A 25 6.88 -19.64 11.86
CA GLY A 25 6.05 -20.65 11.22
C GLY A 25 5.58 -20.21 9.84
N THR A 26 5.25 -21.18 9.00
CA THR A 26 4.72 -20.93 7.66
C THR A 26 3.20 -20.78 7.74
N ILE A 27 2.71 -19.66 7.23
CA ILE A 27 1.29 -19.33 7.13
C ILE A 27 0.79 -19.78 5.76
N ASN A 28 -0.32 -20.52 5.76
CA ASN A 28 -0.99 -20.97 4.54
C ASN A 28 -1.74 -19.82 3.85
N PRO A 29 -2.01 -19.92 2.53
CA PRO A 29 -2.84 -18.97 1.82
C PRO A 29 -4.20 -18.75 2.51
N PRO A 30 -4.68 -17.50 2.65
CA PRO A 30 -5.98 -17.23 3.24
C PRO A 30 -7.08 -17.74 2.32
N LYS A 31 -8.08 -18.41 2.90
CA LYS A 31 -9.26 -18.91 2.17
C LYS A 31 -10.43 -17.93 2.16
N ARG A 32 -10.34 -16.88 2.98
CA ARG A 32 -11.44 -15.95 3.28
C ARG A 32 -10.92 -14.53 3.48
N ILE A 33 -11.80 -13.57 3.28
CA ILE A 33 -11.45 -12.14 3.34
C ILE A 33 -10.92 -11.71 4.70
N GLU A 34 -11.45 -12.23 5.82
CA GLU A 34 -10.99 -11.82 7.15
C GLU A 34 -9.54 -12.26 7.42
N THR A 35 -9.20 -13.49 7.03
CA THR A 35 -7.83 -13.98 7.15
C THR A 35 -6.91 -13.23 6.19
N ALA A 36 -7.36 -12.94 4.96
CA ALA A 36 -6.56 -12.17 4.00
C ALA A 36 -6.28 -10.74 4.52
N ALA A 37 -7.28 -10.09 5.11
CA ALA A 37 -7.15 -8.78 5.74
C ALA A 37 -6.14 -8.79 6.90
N GLU A 38 -6.23 -9.76 7.80
CA GLU A 38 -5.27 -9.93 8.91
C GLU A 38 -3.85 -10.15 8.39
N LEU A 39 -3.68 -11.07 7.43
CA LEU A 39 -2.37 -11.37 6.86
C LEU A 39 -1.78 -10.19 6.07
N SER A 40 -2.61 -9.34 5.45
CA SER A 40 -2.15 -8.09 4.82
C SER A 40 -1.52 -7.14 5.84
N CYS A 41 -2.10 -7.05 7.04
CA CYS A 41 -1.57 -6.25 8.15
C CYS A 41 -0.23 -6.82 8.63
N ILE A 42 -0.14 -8.16 8.77
CA ILE A 42 1.10 -8.85 9.15
C ILE A 42 2.19 -8.68 8.09
N LEU A 43 1.84 -8.61 6.79
CA LEU A 43 2.81 -8.33 5.73
C LEU A 43 3.47 -6.96 5.91
N LEU A 44 2.67 -5.91 6.16
CA LEU A 44 3.19 -4.57 6.43
C LEU A 44 4.06 -4.55 7.69
N GLN A 45 3.61 -5.16 8.78
CA GLN A 45 4.34 -5.21 10.05
C GLN A 45 5.67 -5.97 9.90
N SER A 46 5.66 -7.12 9.26
CA SER A 46 6.84 -7.97 9.10
C SER A 46 7.86 -7.32 8.16
N THR A 47 7.40 -6.66 7.10
CA THR A 47 8.27 -5.86 6.20
C THR A 47 8.92 -4.70 6.95
N GLN A 48 8.18 -4.03 7.85
CA GLN A 48 8.71 -2.95 8.69
C GLN A 48 9.79 -3.42 9.67
N ASN A 49 9.85 -4.71 10.03
CA ASN A 49 10.91 -5.22 10.91
C ASN A 49 12.27 -5.32 10.20
N ASP A 50 12.26 -5.48 8.88
CA ASP A 50 13.47 -5.53 8.06
C ASP A 50 13.88 -4.15 7.54
N MET A 51 12.96 -3.18 7.48
CA MET A 51 13.13 -1.89 6.77
C MET A 51 12.83 -0.69 7.67
N PHE A 52 13.42 0.47 7.40
CA PHE A 52 13.26 1.64 8.30
C PHE A 52 12.23 2.68 7.86
N GLY A 53 11.75 2.60 6.62
CA GLY A 53 10.75 3.52 6.04
C GLY A 53 9.35 2.94 6.05
N GLY A 54 8.42 3.61 5.36
CA GLY A 54 7.03 3.16 5.27
C GLY A 54 6.81 2.05 4.24
N GLN A 55 5.87 1.14 4.52
CA GLN A 55 5.53 0.00 3.65
C GLN A 55 4.18 0.24 2.99
N SER A 56 3.97 -0.35 1.81
CA SER A 56 2.80 -0.02 1.00
C SER A 56 2.16 -1.22 0.32
N HIS A 57 0.83 -1.28 0.37
CA HIS A 57 0.03 -2.06 -0.57
C HIS A 57 -0.26 -1.20 -1.82
N PRO A 58 0.27 -1.57 -3.01
CA PRO A 58 0.12 -0.78 -4.22
C PRO A 58 -1.25 -0.91 -4.89
N ASP A 59 -2.03 -1.95 -4.58
CA ASP A 59 -3.30 -2.23 -5.25
C ASP A 59 -4.30 -2.97 -4.35
N PHE A 60 -4.50 -2.43 -3.14
CA PHE A 60 -5.10 -3.15 -2.01
C PHE A 60 -6.53 -3.67 -2.24
N ASP A 61 -7.38 -2.87 -2.87
CA ASP A 61 -8.76 -3.22 -3.20
C ASP A 61 -8.82 -4.41 -4.17
N ASN A 62 -8.00 -4.39 -5.20
CA ASN A 62 -7.89 -5.48 -6.18
C ASN A 62 -7.21 -6.72 -5.58
N ASP A 63 -6.12 -6.53 -4.83
CA ASP A 63 -5.33 -7.61 -4.24
C ASP A 63 -6.13 -8.37 -3.17
N LEU A 64 -7.01 -7.70 -2.41
CA LEU A 64 -7.91 -8.36 -1.46
C LEU A 64 -9.24 -8.81 -2.05
N GLY A 65 -9.71 -8.16 -3.12
CA GLY A 65 -10.98 -8.48 -3.78
C GLY A 65 -11.09 -9.95 -4.21
N ILE A 66 -9.96 -10.59 -4.55
CA ILE A 66 -9.94 -12.01 -4.95
C ILE A 66 -10.37 -12.98 -3.85
N PHE A 67 -10.32 -12.57 -2.57
CA PHE A 67 -10.72 -13.40 -1.43
C PHE A 67 -12.20 -13.23 -1.06
N VAL A 68 -12.91 -12.31 -1.73
CA VAL A 68 -14.36 -12.10 -1.52
C VAL A 68 -15.15 -13.26 -2.12
N GLU A 69 -14.88 -13.66 -3.37
CA GLU A 69 -15.57 -14.78 -4.02
C GLU A 69 -15.43 -16.13 -3.28
N PRO A 70 -14.23 -16.57 -2.84
CA PRO A 70 -14.11 -17.74 -1.97
C PRO A 70 -14.95 -17.64 -0.69
N THR A 71 -15.03 -16.44 -0.10
CA THR A 71 -15.85 -16.19 1.09
C THR A 71 -17.34 -16.29 0.76
N ARG A 72 -17.77 -15.75 -0.38
CA ARG A 72 -19.15 -15.83 -0.88
C ARG A 72 -19.56 -17.29 -1.08
N ARG A 73 -18.73 -18.08 -1.76
CA ARG A 73 -18.99 -19.49 -2.03
C ARG A 73 -19.14 -20.32 -0.76
N GLU A 74 -18.29 -20.07 0.24
CA GLU A 74 -18.41 -20.74 1.55
C GLU A 74 -19.76 -20.42 2.21
N LEU A 75 -20.17 -19.15 2.23
CA LEU A 75 -21.46 -18.74 2.79
C LEU A 75 -22.65 -19.36 2.05
N MET A 76 -22.57 -19.48 0.72
CA MET A 76 -23.60 -20.14 -0.07
C MET A 76 -23.74 -21.60 0.34
N LEU A 77 -22.62 -22.35 0.44
CA LEU A 77 -22.64 -23.76 0.83
C LEU A 77 -23.21 -23.95 2.24
N GLU A 78 -22.82 -23.11 3.20
CA GLU A 78 -23.39 -23.13 4.56
C GLU A 78 -24.91 -22.90 4.56
N LEU A 79 -25.42 -22.03 3.68
CA LEU A 79 -26.85 -21.73 3.57
C LEU A 79 -27.63 -22.80 2.79
N GLU A 80 -27.00 -23.44 1.81
CA GLU A 80 -27.53 -24.59 1.07
C GLU A 80 -27.71 -25.80 2.01
N GLU A 81 -26.75 -26.06 2.89
CA GLU A 81 -26.83 -27.12 3.92
C GLU A 81 -28.00 -26.92 4.90
N LEU A 82 -28.48 -25.69 5.07
CA LEU A 82 -29.64 -25.36 5.90
C LEU A 82 -30.99 -25.57 5.18
N GLY A 83 -30.99 -26.00 3.91
CA GLY A 83 -32.21 -26.30 3.15
C GLY A 83 -33.05 -25.08 2.80
N LEU A 84 -32.42 -23.91 2.66
CA LEU A 84 -33.11 -22.67 2.31
C LEU A 84 -33.44 -22.59 0.80
N ASP A 85 -34.46 -21.81 0.46
CA ASP A 85 -34.81 -21.54 -0.94
C ASP A 85 -33.69 -20.75 -1.64
N LYS A 86 -33.45 -21.02 -2.92
CA LYS A 86 -32.35 -20.41 -3.70
C LYS A 86 -32.32 -18.87 -3.65
N GLU A 87 -33.47 -18.22 -3.80
CA GLU A 87 -33.57 -16.75 -3.75
C GLU A 87 -33.20 -16.19 -2.36
N LYS A 88 -33.57 -16.90 -1.29
CA LYS A 88 -33.16 -16.56 0.08
C LYS A 88 -31.67 -16.78 0.29
N ILE A 89 -31.10 -17.84 -0.29
CA ILE A 89 -29.66 -18.12 -0.21
C ILE A 89 -28.87 -16.97 -0.83
N GLU A 90 -29.21 -16.55 -2.05
CA GLU A 90 -28.51 -15.46 -2.75
C GLU A 90 -28.58 -14.16 -1.94
N THR A 91 -29.77 -13.79 -1.48
CA THR A 91 -29.99 -12.56 -0.68
C THR A 91 -29.23 -12.61 0.65
N LEU A 92 -29.32 -13.72 1.39
CA LEU A 92 -28.63 -13.88 2.68
C LEU A 92 -27.12 -13.98 2.54
N THR A 93 -26.64 -14.57 1.44
CA THR A 93 -25.21 -14.66 1.12
C THR A 93 -24.62 -13.26 0.99
N GLU A 94 -25.18 -12.41 0.14
CA GLU A 94 -24.66 -11.05 -0.06
C GLU A 94 -24.76 -10.20 1.22
N ALA A 95 -25.85 -10.34 1.97
CA ALA A 95 -26.01 -9.65 3.25
C ALA A 95 -24.97 -10.10 4.29
N ARG A 96 -24.66 -11.39 4.38
CA ARG A 96 -23.62 -11.93 5.28
C ARG A 96 -22.22 -11.58 4.79
N LEU A 97 -21.98 -11.67 3.48
CA LEU A 97 -20.71 -11.33 2.85
C LEU A 97 -20.32 -9.89 3.15
N LYS A 98 -21.24 -8.94 2.94
CA LYS A 98 -21.00 -7.53 3.25
C LYS A 98 -20.62 -7.33 4.72
N LYS A 99 -21.28 -8.03 5.66
CA LYS A 99 -20.91 -7.99 7.09
C LYS A 99 -19.50 -8.52 7.35
N ARG A 100 -19.10 -9.63 6.71
CA ARG A 100 -17.74 -10.18 6.84
C ARG A 100 -16.69 -9.22 6.29
N VAL A 101 -16.95 -8.60 5.14
CA VAL A 101 -16.06 -7.57 4.57
C VAL A 101 -15.96 -6.35 5.49
N HIS A 102 -17.06 -5.87 6.07
CA HIS A 102 -17.04 -4.80 7.09
C HIS A 102 -16.15 -5.15 8.27
N GLN A 103 -16.31 -6.36 8.84
CA GLN A 103 -15.50 -6.79 9.96
C GLN A 103 -14.02 -6.92 9.60
N ALA A 104 -13.72 -7.44 8.39
CA ALA A 104 -12.37 -7.56 7.89
C ALA A 104 -11.68 -6.19 7.76
N MET A 105 -12.33 -5.23 7.09
CA MET A 105 -11.74 -3.90 6.88
C MET A 105 -11.63 -3.10 8.17
N GLN A 106 -12.59 -3.25 9.09
CA GLN A 106 -12.47 -2.69 10.44
C GLN A 106 -11.23 -3.26 11.16
N GLY A 107 -11.00 -4.58 11.04
CA GLY A 107 -9.80 -5.24 11.53
C GLY A 107 -8.52 -4.60 10.98
N VAL A 108 -8.48 -4.32 9.66
CA VAL A 108 -7.34 -3.64 9.04
C VAL A 108 -7.09 -2.27 9.67
N VAL A 109 -8.13 -1.45 9.80
CA VAL A 109 -8.01 -0.11 10.43
C VAL A 109 -7.50 -0.24 11.86
N TYR A 110 -8.02 -1.18 12.65
CA TYR A 110 -7.61 -1.34 14.05
C TYR A 110 -6.17 -1.85 14.17
N ASN A 111 -5.84 -2.92 13.46
CA ASN A 111 -4.51 -3.54 13.53
C ASN A 111 -3.42 -2.57 13.11
N LEU A 112 -3.63 -1.76 12.07
CA LEU A 112 -2.64 -0.76 11.65
C LEU A 112 -2.47 0.41 12.62
N ASN A 113 -3.32 0.51 13.66
CA ASN A 113 -3.20 1.49 14.74
C ASN A 113 -2.86 0.87 16.11
N THR A 114 -2.80 -0.46 16.25
CA THR A 114 -2.53 -1.13 17.53
C THR A 114 -1.35 -2.09 17.48
N MET A 115 -1.05 -2.67 16.32
CA MET A 115 0.13 -3.51 16.14
C MET A 115 1.38 -2.65 16.24
N HIS A 116 2.44 -3.19 16.82
CA HIS A 116 3.74 -2.54 16.88
C HIS A 116 4.75 -3.27 15.99
N SER A 117 5.57 -2.52 15.25
CA SER A 117 6.79 -3.09 14.65
C SER A 117 7.89 -3.19 15.72
N ARG A 118 8.92 -4.01 15.46
CA ARG A 118 10.06 -4.17 16.38
C ARG A 118 10.86 -2.86 16.49
N ALA A 119 11.48 -2.69 17.66
CA ALA A 119 12.32 -1.57 18.10
C ALA A 119 11.66 -0.17 18.02
N GLY A 120 11.02 0.23 19.12
CA GLY A 120 10.49 1.59 19.32
C GLY A 120 9.02 1.66 19.73
N SER A 121 8.30 0.53 19.70
CA SER A 121 6.87 0.44 20.04
C SER A 121 6.00 1.43 19.26
N GLN A 122 6.34 1.64 17.98
CA GLN A 122 5.55 2.47 17.07
C GLN A 122 4.68 1.59 16.18
N VAL A 123 3.53 2.14 15.81
CA VAL A 123 2.64 1.54 14.82
C VAL A 123 3.33 1.50 13.44
N PRO A 124 3.18 0.42 12.64
CA PRO A 124 3.80 0.33 11.33
C PRO A 124 3.43 1.52 10.45
N PHE A 125 4.45 2.16 9.88
CA PHE A 125 4.21 3.20 8.89
C PHE A 125 3.69 2.54 7.61
N SER A 126 2.38 2.54 7.46
CA SER A 126 1.67 1.88 6.37
C SER A 126 0.99 2.87 5.42
N SER A 127 0.93 2.48 4.16
CA SER A 127 0.20 3.18 3.11
C SER A 127 -0.57 2.19 2.24
N ILE A 128 -1.76 2.58 1.79
CA ILE A 128 -2.64 1.77 0.98
C ILE A 128 -3.07 2.58 -0.25
N ASN A 129 -2.87 2.01 -1.44
CA ASN A 129 -3.35 2.57 -2.70
C ASN A 129 -4.60 1.80 -3.15
N LEU A 130 -5.65 2.53 -3.52
CA LEU A 130 -6.96 1.98 -3.92
C LEU A 130 -7.71 2.95 -4.85
N GLY A 131 -8.89 2.56 -5.32
CA GLY A 131 -9.82 3.45 -6.04
C GLY A 131 -9.99 3.13 -7.53
N ILE A 132 -9.23 2.18 -8.09
CA ILE A 132 -9.38 1.70 -9.48
C ILE A 132 -9.75 0.21 -9.45
N PRO A 133 -10.99 -0.13 -9.06
CA PRO A 133 -11.39 -1.53 -8.89
C PRO A 133 -11.61 -2.23 -10.23
N ASN A 134 -11.06 -3.44 -10.36
CA ASN A 134 -11.20 -4.30 -11.53
C ASN A 134 -12.44 -5.22 -11.48
N SER A 135 -13.15 -5.24 -10.35
CA SER A 135 -14.37 -6.03 -10.13
C SER A 135 -15.29 -5.37 -9.11
N GLU A 136 -16.55 -5.82 -9.04
CA GLU A 136 -17.48 -5.41 -7.97
C GLU A 136 -16.97 -5.79 -6.58
N ASP A 137 -16.26 -6.92 -6.46
CA ASP A 137 -15.66 -7.36 -5.19
C ASP A 137 -14.54 -6.42 -4.74
N ALA A 138 -13.69 -5.96 -5.66
CA ALA A 138 -12.69 -4.93 -5.37
C ALA A 138 -13.36 -3.59 -5.02
N ALA A 139 -14.43 -3.21 -5.73
CA ALA A 139 -15.20 -2.01 -5.43
C ALA A 139 -15.84 -2.07 -4.02
N LEU A 140 -16.35 -3.24 -3.62
CA LEU A 140 -16.87 -3.50 -2.29
C LEU A 140 -15.79 -3.36 -1.21
N ILE A 141 -14.57 -3.88 -1.44
CA ILE A 141 -13.44 -3.68 -0.53
C ILE A 141 -13.11 -2.20 -0.39
N CYS A 142 -13.00 -1.47 -1.51
CA CYS A 142 -12.71 -0.05 -1.52
C CYS A 142 -13.77 0.75 -0.75
N GLU A 143 -15.06 0.51 -1.03
CA GLU A 143 -16.19 1.19 -0.37
C GLU A 143 -16.16 0.93 1.13
N VAL A 144 -16.11 -0.35 1.53
CA VAL A 144 -16.20 -0.75 2.92
C VAL A 144 -14.99 -0.28 3.72
N PHE A 145 -13.79 -0.34 3.15
CA PHE A 145 -12.59 0.19 3.79
C PHE A 145 -12.69 1.70 4.06
N LEU A 146 -13.15 2.49 3.08
CA LEU A 146 -13.38 3.92 3.26
C LEU A 146 -14.44 4.21 4.34
N LEU A 147 -15.53 3.42 4.37
CA LEU A 147 -16.58 3.55 5.39
C LEU A 147 -16.07 3.22 6.79
N GLU A 148 -15.29 2.15 6.98
CA GLU A 148 -14.70 1.83 8.29
C GLU A 148 -13.67 2.88 8.72
N TYR A 149 -12.88 3.40 7.79
CA TYR A 149 -11.95 4.50 8.08
C TYR A 149 -12.70 5.79 8.47
N GLU A 150 -13.85 6.09 7.83
CA GLU A 150 -14.71 7.23 8.18
C GLU A 150 -15.18 7.16 9.64
N LYS A 151 -15.61 5.97 10.10
CA LYS A 151 -16.06 5.75 11.49
C LYS A 151 -14.97 6.08 12.49
N GLY A 152 -13.71 5.88 12.12
CA GLY A 152 -12.55 6.10 12.97
C GLY A 152 -12.32 4.97 13.96
N LEU A 153 -11.48 5.22 14.95
CA LEU A 153 -11.20 4.29 16.04
C LEU A 153 -12.28 4.42 17.14
N GLY A 154 -12.14 3.66 18.22
CA GLY A 154 -13.02 3.75 19.39
C GLY A 154 -13.27 5.20 19.83
N LYS A 155 -14.51 5.50 20.23
CA LYS A 155 -14.94 6.88 20.55
C LYS A 155 -14.83 7.89 19.40
N GLY A 156 -14.68 7.43 18.16
CA GLY A 156 -14.59 8.26 16.97
C GLY A 156 -13.21 8.89 16.74
N GLU A 157 -12.18 8.41 17.43
CA GLU A 157 -10.81 8.91 17.34
C GLU A 157 -10.25 8.79 15.90
N GLN A 158 -9.31 9.67 15.56
CA GLN A 158 -8.70 9.72 14.25
C GLN A 158 -7.67 8.59 14.08
N PRO A 159 -7.82 7.71 13.06
CA PRO A 159 -6.75 6.78 12.72
C PRO A 159 -5.51 7.54 12.22
N ILE A 160 -4.34 7.15 12.70
CA ILE A 160 -3.05 7.69 12.22
C ILE A 160 -2.66 6.97 10.93
N PHE A 161 -2.85 5.65 10.90
CA PHE A 161 -2.54 4.79 9.77
C PHE A 161 -3.76 3.97 9.32
N PRO A 162 -3.74 3.44 8.10
CA PRO A 162 -2.77 3.70 7.05
C PRO A 162 -2.94 5.11 6.44
N ASN A 163 -1.90 5.62 5.78
CA ASN A 163 -2.08 6.67 4.78
C ASN A 163 -2.84 6.07 3.59
N ILE A 164 -3.88 6.75 3.13
CA ILE A 164 -4.70 6.24 2.02
C ILE A 164 -4.45 7.12 0.79
N ILE A 165 -4.16 6.47 -0.33
CA ILE A 165 -3.98 7.11 -1.63
C ILE A 165 -5.12 6.62 -2.53
N PHE A 166 -6.13 7.47 -2.68
CA PHE A 166 -7.23 7.25 -3.61
C PHE A 166 -6.82 7.69 -5.01
N ARG A 167 -6.89 6.78 -5.96
CA ARG A 167 -6.52 7.02 -7.35
C ARG A 167 -7.74 7.49 -8.14
N VAL A 168 -7.58 8.60 -8.85
CA VAL A 168 -8.62 9.25 -9.65
C VAL A 168 -8.32 9.04 -11.13
N LYS A 169 -9.31 8.59 -11.90
CA LYS A 169 -9.15 8.24 -13.32
C LYS A 169 -10.45 8.48 -14.10
N GLU A 170 -10.32 9.16 -15.24
CA GLU A 170 -11.39 9.31 -16.25
C GLU A 170 -11.90 7.96 -16.74
N GLY A 171 -13.22 7.80 -16.83
CA GLY A 171 -13.86 6.56 -17.26
C GLY A 171 -13.95 5.50 -16.17
N VAL A 172 -13.53 5.81 -14.93
CA VAL A 172 -13.54 4.89 -13.80
C VAL A 172 -14.28 5.48 -12.60
N ASN A 173 -13.84 6.64 -12.11
CA ASN A 173 -14.42 7.25 -10.90
C ASN A 173 -14.43 8.78 -10.90
N ARG A 174 -13.79 9.44 -11.87
CA ARG A 174 -13.55 10.88 -11.83
C ARG A 174 -14.82 11.67 -12.14
N ASP A 175 -15.52 11.26 -13.17
CA ASP A 175 -16.63 12.01 -13.75
C ASP A 175 -18.00 11.44 -13.31
N PRO A 176 -19.07 12.26 -13.17
CA PRO A 176 -20.37 11.79 -12.65
C PRO A 176 -21.02 10.61 -13.41
N GLY A 177 -20.65 10.41 -14.68
CA GLY A 177 -21.11 9.27 -15.49
C GLY A 177 -20.27 8.00 -15.33
N ASP A 178 -19.14 8.06 -14.62
CA ASP A 178 -18.25 6.93 -14.43
C ASP A 178 -18.86 5.91 -13.46
N LYS A 179 -18.67 4.62 -13.77
CA LYS A 179 -19.25 3.48 -13.01
C LYS A 179 -19.02 3.58 -11.50
N TYR A 180 -17.80 3.94 -11.09
CA TYR A 180 -17.41 3.99 -9.69
C TYR A 180 -17.29 5.42 -9.16
N HIS A 181 -17.97 6.40 -9.78
CA HIS A 181 -17.94 7.79 -9.31
C HIS A 181 -18.36 7.94 -7.84
N TYR A 182 -19.27 7.09 -7.36
CA TYR A 182 -19.68 7.08 -5.96
C TYR A 182 -18.51 6.81 -4.99
N LEU A 183 -17.48 6.05 -5.40
CA LEU A 183 -16.27 5.83 -4.59
C LEU A 183 -15.44 7.11 -4.47
N TYR A 184 -15.36 7.92 -5.52
CA TYR A 184 -14.69 9.22 -5.47
C TYR A 184 -15.43 10.18 -4.53
N GLN A 185 -16.77 10.24 -4.61
CA GLN A 185 -17.59 11.05 -3.70
C GLN A 185 -17.42 10.59 -2.24
N LEU A 186 -17.40 9.28 -2.00
CA LEU A 186 -17.12 8.71 -0.69
C LEU A 186 -15.72 9.10 -0.21
N ALA A 187 -14.69 8.94 -1.04
CA ALA A 187 -13.32 9.33 -0.72
C ALA A 187 -13.22 10.81 -0.33
N CYS A 188 -13.88 11.72 -1.06
CA CYS A 188 -13.95 13.15 -0.72
C CYS A 188 -14.62 13.38 0.64
N LYS A 189 -15.73 12.69 0.92
CA LYS A 189 -16.44 12.77 2.21
C LYS A 189 -15.55 12.30 3.37
N VAL A 190 -14.82 11.20 3.19
CA VAL A 190 -13.89 10.67 4.20
C VAL A 190 -12.73 11.65 4.42
N ALA A 191 -12.12 12.17 3.34
CA ALA A 191 -11.04 13.16 3.41
C ALA A 191 -11.46 14.43 4.16
N ALA A 192 -12.68 14.92 3.93
CA ALA A 192 -13.22 16.09 4.62
C ALA A 192 -13.36 15.88 6.15
N LYS A 193 -13.54 14.64 6.60
CA LYS A 193 -13.69 14.31 8.03
C LYS A 193 -12.40 13.84 8.69
N ARG A 194 -11.52 13.16 7.94
CA ARG A 194 -10.39 12.38 8.46
C ARG A 194 -9.05 12.77 7.85
N MET A 195 -8.98 13.80 7.00
CA MET A 195 -7.80 14.27 6.24
C MET A 195 -7.27 13.28 5.18
N ASN A 196 -7.45 11.97 5.39
CA ASN A 196 -7.25 10.91 4.40
C ASN A 196 -8.60 10.48 3.80
N PRO A 197 -8.64 10.00 2.54
CA PRO A 197 -7.50 9.76 1.64
C PRO A 197 -6.90 11.02 1.01
N THR A 198 -5.63 10.90 0.61
CA THR A 198 -4.99 11.77 -0.38
C THR A 198 -5.32 11.28 -1.79
N PHE A 199 -5.16 12.13 -2.81
CA PHE A 199 -5.59 11.84 -4.17
C PHE A 199 -4.41 11.78 -5.16
N MET A 200 -4.41 10.77 -6.03
CA MET A 200 -3.45 10.64 -7.13
C MET A 200 -4.21 10.65 -8.47
N ASN A 201 -3.88 11.61 -9.33
CA ASN A 201 -4.45 11.66 -10.68
C ASN A 201 -3.70 10.69 -11.61
N ILE A 202 -4.36 9.63 -12.05
CA ILE A 202 -3.80 8.65 -12.98
C ILE A 202 -3.70 9.21 -14.40
N ASP A 203 -4.54 10.18 -14.77
CA ASP A 203 -4.51 10.83 -16.09
C ASP A 203 -3.35 11.84 -16.24
N ALA A 204 -2.57 12.10 -15.20
CA ALA A 204 -1.36 12.92 -15.32
C ALA A 204 -0.32 12.22 -16.22
N ASP A 205 0.35 12.96 -17.11
CA ASP A 205 1.23 12.39 -18.16
C ASP A 205 2.17 11.29 -17.69
N PHE A 206 2.87 11.51 -16.57
CA PHE A 206 3.86 10.58 -16.01
C PHE A 206 3.26 9.34 -15.34
N ASN A 207 1.96 9.35 -15.03
CA ASN A 207 1.20 8.20 -14.53
C ASN A 207 0.53 7.48 -15.70
N LYS A 208 -0.07 8.25 -16.62
CA LYS A 208 -0.81 7.77 -17.78
C LYS A 208 0.07 6.91 -18.68
N GLU A 209 1.33 7.32 -18.92
CA GLU A 209 2.32 6.54 -19.67
C GLU A 209 2.38 5.08 -19.17
N TYR A 210 2.54 4.88 -17.85
CA TYR A 210 2.66 3.53 -17.28
C TYR A 210 1.31 2.81 -17.19
N TYR A 211 0.24 3.54 -16.91
CA TYR A 211 -1.10 2.98 -16.88
C TYR A 211 -1.48 2.37 -18.23
N ASP A 212 -1.22 3.09 -19.33
CA ASP A 212 -1.49 2.61 -20.70
C ASP A 212 -0.63 1.39 -21.07
N MET A 213 0.54 1.24 -20.44
CA MET A 213 1.39 0.04 -20.55
C MET A 213 0.90 -1.15 -19.69
N GLY A 214 -0.18 -0.98 -18.91
CA GLY A 214 -0.74 -2.00 -18.03
C GLY A 214 -0.14 -2.01 -16.61
N TYR A 215 0.67 -1.00 -16.24
CA TYR A 215 1.24 -0.89 -14.91
C TYR A 215 0.49 0.15 -14.09
N MET A 216 -0.11 -0.27 -12.98
CA MET A 216 -0.85 0.64 -12.11
C MET A 216 0.10 1.54 -11.30
N PRO A 217 0.04 2.88 -11.47
CA PRO A 217 0.82 3.80 -10.65
C PRO A 217 0.41 3.78 -9.18
N ALA A 218 1.39 3.91 -8.29
CA ALA A 218 1.20 3.93 -6.85
C ALA A 218 2.30 4.75 -6.17
N THR A 219 2.04 5.16 -4.92
CA THR A 219 3.04 5.78 -4.05
C THR A 219 3.11 5.07 -2.71
N MET A 220 4.30 5.06 -2.11
CA MET A 220 4.58 4.41 -0.83
C MET A 220 5.01 5.41 0.25
N GLY A 221 4.66 5.08 1.49
CA GLY A 221 4.92 5.90 2.66
C GLY A 221 4.15 7.22 2.57
N CYS A 222 4.87 8.35 2.60
CA CYS A 222 4.24 9.65 2.37
C CYS A 222 3.95 9.92 0.88
N ARG A 223 4.93 9.66 0.01
CA ARG A 223 4.94 10.18 -1.38
C ARG A 223 6.05 9.61 -2.28
N THR A 224 6.73 8.54 -1.87
CA THR A 224 7.79 7.98 -2.73
C THR A 224 7.12 7.34 -3.95
N TYR A 225 7.52 7.78 -5.14
CA TYR A 225 6.98 7.32 -6.42
C TYR A 225 8.07 6.57 -7.20
N LEU A 226 7.74 5.39 -7.73
CA LEU A 226 8.65 4.63 -8.57
C LEU A 226 7.88 3.81 -9.61
N MET A 227 7.92 4.25 -10.86
CA MET A 227 7.35 3.51 -11.99
C MET A 227 8.42 3.17 -13.01
N LYS A 228 9.23 4.16 -13.43
CA LYS A 228 10.36 3.94 -14.33
C LYS A 228 11.34 2.91 -13.77
N ASN A 229 11.88 2.08 -14.65
CA ASN A 229 13.01 1.20 -14.36
C ASN A 229 14.03 1.30 -15.50
N VAL A 230 15.30 1.55 -15.16
CA VAL A 230 16.37 1.67 -16.16
C VAL A 230 16.92 0.29 -16.53
N ASN A 231 16.90 -0.67 -15.61
CA ASN A 231 17.53 -1.98 -15.76
C ASN A 231 16.52 -3.13 -15.67
N GLY A 232 15.29 -2.93 -16.13
CA GLY A 232 14.26 -3.95 -16.11
C GLY A 232 12.88 -3.39 -16.42
N GLU A 233 11.86 -4.18 -16.13
CA GLU A 233 10.47 -3.78 -16.37
C GLU A 233 10.02 -2.65 -15.44
N PRO A 234 9.16 -1.74 -15.91
CA PRO A 234 8.56 -0.71 -15.09
C PRO A 234 7.54 -1.30 -14.09
N GLY A 235 6.92 -0.43 -13.29
CA GLY A 235 5.92 -0.80 -12.28
C GLY A 235 6.47 -0.77 -10.86
N CYS A 236 5.59 -0.71 -9.87
CA CYS A 236 5.98 -0.49 -8.47
C CYS A 236 6.06 -1.78 -7.63
N LYS A 237 5.31 -2.83 -7.99
CA LYS A 237 5.21 -4.07 -7.20
C LYS A 237 6.59 -4.72 -6.95
N GLY A 238 6.87 -5.02 -5.69
CA GLY A 238 8.14 -5.59 -5.23
C GLY A 238 9.34 -4.66 -5.35
N ARG A 239 9.15 -3.40 -5.69
CA ARG A 239 10.21 -2.40 -5.83
C ARG A 239 10.07 -1.32 -4.77
N GLY A 240 11.18 -0.64 -4.49
CA GLY A 240 11.26 0.28 -3.38
C GLY A 240 12.43 1.24 -3.47
N ASN A 241 12.61 2.02 -2.41
CA ASN A 241 13.72 2.95 -2.28
C ASN A 241 14.72 2.42 -1.25
N ILE A 242 16.01 2.48 -1.55
CA ILE A 242 17.05 2.00 -0.62
C ILE A 242 17.50 3.09 0.37
N ALA A 243 17.60 4.34 -0.07
CA ALA A 243 18.08 5.45 0.74
C ALA A 243 17.70 6.81 0.15
N PRO A 244 17.21 7.76 0.94
CA PRO A 244 17.10 9.17 0.54
C PRO A 244 18.31 10.00 1.02
N VAL A 245 18.60 11.09 0.32
CA VAL A 245 19.45 12.20 0.78
C VAL A 245 18.72 13.52 0.52
N THR A 246 18.78 14.45 1.47
CA THR A 246 18.14 15.77 1.36
C THR A 246 19.21 16.85 1.27
N ILE A 247 19.09 17.74 0.28
CA ILE A 247 19.94 18.92 0.14
C ILE A 247 19.23 20.13 0.76
N ASN A 248 19.91 20.83 1.66
CA ASN A 248 19.40 22.05 2.27
C ASN A 248 19.57 23.25 1.32
N LEU A 249 18.62 23.43 0.39
CA LEU A 249 18.61 24.55 -0.56
C LEU A 249 18.60 25.93 0.12
N PRO A 250 17.85 26.18 1.23
CA PRO A 250 17.93 27.45 1.96
C PRO A 250 19.35 27.79 2.42
N ARG A 251 20.12 26.80 2.90
CA ARG A 251 21.53 27.00 3.30
C ARG A 251 22.39 27.44 2.10
N ILE A 252 22.17 26.86 0.93
CA ILE A 252 22.87 27.25 -0.30
C ILE A 252 22.54 28.70 -0.65
N GLY A 253 21.26 29.09 -0.56
CA GLY A 253 20.82 30.47 -0.76
C GLY A 253 21.53 31.47 0.16
N ILE A 254 21.62 31.14 1.46
CA ILE A 254 22.35 31.97 2.45
C ILE A 254 23.84 32.08 2.11
N GLN A 255 24.47 30.99 1.68
CA GLN A 255 25.90 30.99 1.31
C GLN A 255 26.16 31.78 0.03
N ALA A 256 25.20 31.78 -0.90
CA ALA A 256 25.30 32.49 -2.17
C ALA A 256 25.12 34.02 -2.04
N LYS A 257 24.51 34.51 -0.97
CA LYS A 257 24.30 35.96 -0.70
C LYS A 257 23.70 36.72 -1.89
N GLY A 258 22.72 36.12 -2.55
CA GLY A 258 22.04 36.70 -3.72
C GLY A 258 22.77 36.53 -5.07
N ASN A 259 23.97 35.94 -5.09
CA ASN A 259 24.68 35.66 -6.33
C ASN A 259 24.24 34.30 -6.93
N ILE A 260 23.57 34.34 -8.09
CA ILE A 260 23.01 33.16 -8.75
C ILE A 260 24.10 32.19 -9.23
N GLN A 261 25.21 32.68 -9.77
CA GLN A 261 26.31 31.84 -10.25
C GLN A 261 26.97 31.08 -9.08
N VAL A 262 27.13 31.74 -7.93
CA VAL A 262 27.62 31.11 -6.71
C VAL A 262 26.61 30.08 -6.18
N PHE A 263 25.31 30.37 -6.22
CA PHE A 263 24.27 29.42 -5.82
C PHE A 263 24.38 28.10 -6.58
N PHE A 264 24.41 28.16 -7.92
CA PHE A 264 24.51 26.96 -8.75
C PHE A 264 25.86 26.25 -8.59
N SER A 265 26.98 26.99 -8.46
CA SER A 265 28.28 26.38 -8.17
C SER A 265 28.31 25.61 -6.84
N ILE A 266 27.65 26.13 -5.80
CA ILE A 266 27.53 25.42 -4.52
C ILE A 266 26.58 24.22 -4.67
N LEU A 267 25.45 24.38 -5.37
CA LEU A 267 24.50 23.30 -5.61
C LEU A 267 25.15 22.12 -6.33
N ASP A 268 25.91 22.35 -7.39
CA ASP A 268 26.63 21.30 -8.12
C ASP A 268 27.56 20.51 -7.20
N LYS A 269 28.33 21.20 -6.34
CA LYS A 269 29.18 20.56 -5.33
C LYS A 269 28.37 19.74 -4.32
N ARG A 270 27.16 20.19 -3.95
CA ARG A 270 26.27 19.45 -3.04
C ARG A 270 25.61 18.25 -3.72
N LEU A 271 25.34 18.32 -5.02
CA LEU A 271 24.82 17.21 -5.82
C LEU A 271 25.87 16.09 -5.93
N GLU A 272 27.12 16.41 -6.24
CA GLU A 272 28.19 15.38 -6.26
C GLU A 272 28.39 14.75 -4.87
N LEU A 273 28.40 15.55 -3.79
CA LEU A 273 28.48 14.99 -2.44
C LEU A 273 27.27 14.10 -2.08
N ALA A 274 26.06 14.48 -2.50
CA ALA A 274 24.87 13.67 -2.28
C ALA A 274 24.95 12.33 -3.04
N LYS A 275 25.45 12.34 -4.27
CA LYS A 275 25.72 11.13 -5.07
C LYS A 275 26.76 10.25 -4.39
N GLU A 276 27.88 10.80 -3.93
CA GLU A 276 28.90 10.06 -3.19
C GLU A 276 28.31 9.41 -1.92
N ALA A 277 27.51 10.15 -1.15
CA ALA A 277 26.86 9.63 0.05
C ALA A 277 25.86 8.49 -0.26
N LEU A 278 25.09 8.62 -1.35
CA LEU A 278 24.18 7.57 -1.81
C LEU A 278 24.92 6.32 -2.30
N LEU A 279 26.00 6.49 -3.07
CA LEU A 279 26.83 5.37 -3.55
C LEU A 279 27.53 4.65 -2.40
N HIS A 280 28.08 5.38 -1.44
CA HIS A 280 28.66 4.79 -0.23
C HIS A 280 27.62 3.94 0.51
N ARG A 281 26.39 4.46 0.65
CA ARG A 281 25.31 3.69 1.28
C ARG A 281 24.92 2.47 0.46
N TYR A 282 24.83 2.59 -0.86
CA TYR A 282 24.61 1.47 -1.75
C TYR A 282 25.69 0.38 -1.61
N ASP A 283 26.97 0.76 -1.50
CA ASP A 283 28.09 -0.17 -1.33
C ASP A 283 28.05 -0.97 -0.03
N ILE A 284 27.39 -0.43 1.00
CA ILE A 284 27.08 -1.16 2.23
C ILE A 284 25.89 -2.09 2.01
N LEU A 285 24.77 -1.55 1.49
CA LEU A 285 23.51 -2.29 1.36
C LEU A 285 23.61 -3.45 0.37
N LYS A 286 24.40 -3.33 -0.70
CA LYS A 286 24.60 -4.41 -1.68
C LYS A 286 25.30 -5.65 -1.13
N LYS A 287 25.87 -5.56 0.08
CA LYS A 287 26.54 -6.67 0.78
C LYS A 287 25.59 -7.45 1.69
N LEU A 288 24.36 -6.95 1.89
CA LEU A 288 23.34 -7.65 2.67
C LEU A 288 23.02 -8.99 2.02
N LYS A 289 22.80 -10.00 2.86
CA LYS A 289 22.38 -11.34 2.49
C LYS A 289 20.93 -11.54 2.94
N VAL A 290 20.29 -12.61 2.45
CA VAL A 290 18.92 -12.97 2.85
C VAL A 290 18.74 -13.01 4.37
N LYS A 291 19.73 -13.52 5.12
CA LYS A 291 19.69 -13.55 6.59
C LYS A 291 19.60 -12.17 7.26
N ASP A 292 19.99 -11.11 6.56
CA ASP A 292 19.99 -9.73 7.08
C ASP A 292 18.64 -9.03 6.77
N LEU A 293 17.88 -9.55 5.80
CA LEU A 293 16.51 -9.14 5.44
C LEU A 293 15.61 -10.38 5.31
N PRO A 294 15.47 -11.16 6.41
CA PRO A 294 14.91 -12.51 6.37
C PRO A 294 13.46 -12.56 5.89
N PHE A 295 12.69 -11.50 6.10
CA PHE A 295 11.31 -11.43 5.64
C PHE A 295 11.25 -10.88 4.21
N VAL A 296 11.79 -9.69 3.98
CA VAL A 296 11.64 -8.97 2.72
C VAL A 296 12.34 -9.68 1.56
N ALA A 297 13.60 -10.09 1.76
CA ALA A 297 14.31 -10.87 0.76
C ALA A 297 13.95 -12.36 0.85
N GLY A 298 13.90 -12.91 2.07
CA GLY A 298 13.70 -14.36 2.26
C GLY A 298 12.31 -14.88 1.90
N GLN A 299 11.28 -14.04 1.92
CA GLN A 299 9.92 -14.41 1.44
C GLN A 299 9.64 -13.92 0.00
N GLY A 300 10.63 -13.33 -0.67
CA GLY A 300 10.52 -12.88 -2.05
C GLY A 300 9.56 -11.70 -2.25
N LEU A 301 9.54 -10.74 -1.32
CA LEU A 301 8.76 -9.52 -1.47
C LEU A 301 9.49 -8.50 -2.35
N MET A 302 10.83 -8.52 -2.33
CA MET A 302 11.67 -7.62 -3.10
C MET A 302 12.04 -8.26 -4.45
N LYS A 303 11.74 -7.59 -5.57
CA LYS A 303 12.13 -8.05 -6.91
C LYS A 303 13.67 -8.09 -7.00
N GLY A 304 14.23 -9.20 -7.48
CA GLY A 304 15.68 -9.43 -7.52
C GLY A 304 16.23 -10.07 -6.24
N SER A 305 15.37 -10.57 -5.35
CA SER A 305 15.78 -11.30 -4.14
C SER A 305 15.69 -12.82 -4.26
N GLU A 306 15.27 -13.34 -5.42
CA GLU A 306 15.38 -14.76 -5.80
C GLU A 306 16.83 -15.28 -5.76
#